data_AF-M3JAI2-F1
#
_entry.id   AF-M3JAI2-F1
#
_cell.length_a   1.000
_cell.length_b   1.000
_cell.length_c   1.000
_cell.angle_alpha   90.00
_cell.angle_beta   90.00
_cell.angle_gamma   90.00
#
_symmetry.space_group_name_H-M   'P 1'
#
loop_
_entity.id
_entity.type
_entity.pdbx_description
1 polymer ?
#
loop_
_entity_poly.entity_id
_entity_poly.type
_entity_poly.pdbx_seq_one_letter_code
_entity_poly.pdbx_strand_id
1 'polypeptide(L)'
;MGFDIKCKFLSLFREFLVYHHRSLEFRAKIFAAIISAKLNPEEDDFANLYDISSEIYGGDENRKRVLIETTREYVSRIKRKDPMTLDSLLLAIDQAIRANKSYALKIDFEHLRRLIDADEYEGLVQQRVYDFLLYEVKTYAPNR
;
A
#
# COMPACT_ATOMS: atom_id res chain seq x y z
N MET A 1 -20.33 17.85 2.76
CA MET A 1 -19.78 17.08 3.90
C MET A 1 -18.50 16.32 3.52
N GLY A 2 -17.53 16.93 2.82
CA GLY A 2 -16.30 16.25 2.36
C GLY A 2 -15.01 16.71 3.05
N PHE A 3 -15.05 17.81 3.81
CA PHE A 3 -13.88 18.38 4.49
C PHE A 3 -13.59 17.73 5.85
N ASP A 4 -14.61 17.27 6.57
CA ASP A 4 -14.46 16.73 7.94
C ASP A 4 -13.73 15.39 8.01
N ILE A 5 -13.87 14.52 7.00
CA ILE A 5 -13.24 13.19 7.00
C ILE A 5 -11.72 13.31 6.77
N LYS A 6 -11.30 14.18 5.83
CA LYS A 6 -9.88 14.47 5.54
C LYS A 6 -9.16 15.06 6.75
N CYS A 7 -9.79 15.99 7.46
CA CYS A 7 -9.19 16.62 8.65
C CYS A 7 -9.06 15.64 9.82
N LYS A 8 -10.05 14.76 10.06
CA LYS A 8 -9.97 13.72 11.08
C LYS A 8 -8.90 12.67 10.78
N PHE A 9 -8.73 12.27 9.52
CA PHE A 9 -7.67 11.33 9.19
C PHE A 9 -6.28 11.97 9.28
N LEU A 10 -6.08 13.21 8.83
CA LEU A 10 -4.78 13.91 9.01
C LEU A 10 -4.40 14.06 10.49
N SER A 11 -5.38 14.31 11.37
CA SER A 11 -5.11 14.34 12.81
C SER A 11 -4.82 12.95 13.37
N LEU A 12 -5.59 11.93 12.97
CA LEU A 12 -5.35 10.54 13.36
C LEU A 12 -4.01 10.03 12.84
N PHE A 13 -3.62 10.34 11.61
CA PHE A 13 -2.35 9.96 11.00
C PHE A 13 -1.18 10.63 11.73
N ARG A 14 -1.32 11.89 12.15
CA ARG A 14 -0.31 12.60 12.93
C ARG A 14 -0.16 12.05 14.35
N GLU A 15 -1.24 11.62 15.02
CA GLU A 15 -1.14 10.95 16.33
C GLU A 15 -0.73 9.47 16.22
N PHE A 16 -1.16 8.76 15.17
CA PHE A 16 -0.95 7.33 14.95
C PHE A 16 0.45 6.99 14.41
N LEU A 17 1.05 7.88 13.59
CA LEU A 17 2.40 7.70 13.05
C LEU A 17 3.51 8.00 14.07
N VAL A 18 3.24 8.82 15.08
CA VAL A 18 4.28 9.31 16.00
C VAL A 18 4.79 8.22 16.95
N TYR A 19 4.04 7.14 17.20
CA TYR A 19 4.42 6.21 18.27
C TYR A 19 4.66 4.72 17.88
N HIS A 20 3.85 4.02 17.06
CA HIS A 20 3.93 2.55 17.06
C HIS A 20 3.77 1.74 15.75
N HIS A 21 3.56 2.34 14.56
CA HIS A 21 3.08 1.55 13.40
C HIS A 21 3.83 1.70 12.07
N ARG A 22 5.17 1.88 12.09
CA ARG A 22 6.01 1.92 10.86
C ARG A 22 5.80 0.71 9.92
N SER A 23 5.46 -0.45 10.48
CA SER A 23 5.16 -1.66 9.69
C SER A 23 3.81 -1.62 8.97
N LEU A 24 2.80 -0.96 9.55
CA LEU A 24 1.48 -0.82 8.94
C LEU A 24 1.54 0.21 7.82
N GLU A 25 2.20 1.34 8.08
CA GLU A 25 2.46 2.35 7.05
C GLU A 25 3.22 1.74 5.87
N PHE A 26 4.26 0.92 6.14
CA PHE A 26 4.97 0.20 5.09
C PHE A 26 4.03 -0.68 4.25
N ARG A 27 3.18 -1.51 4.89
CA ARG A 27 2.19 -2.32 4.16
C ARG A 27 1.23 -1.46 3.33
N ALA A 28 0.78 -0.32 3.88
CA ALA A 28 -0.08 0.60 3.14
C ALA A 28 0.61 1.17 1.89
N LYS A 29 1.92 1.47 1.95
CA LYS A 29 2.70 1.90 0.78
C LYS A 29 2.74 0.82 -0.29
N ILE A 30 2.96 -0.45 0.10
CA ILE A 30 2.98 -1.60 -0.81
C ILE A 30 1.63 -1.73 -1.53
N PHE A 31 0.52 -1.73 -0.80
CA PHE A 31 -0.82 -1.83 -1.41
C PHE A 31 -1.14 -0.60 -2.28
N ALA A 32 -0.77 0.60 -1.82
CA ALA A 32 -1.00 1.82 -2.58
C ALA A 32 -0.22 1.83 -3.89
N ALA A 33 0.99 1.27 -3.94
CA ALA A 33 1.78 1.17 -5.16
C ALA A 33 1.05 0.34 -6.23
N ILE A 34 0.51 -0.83 -5.87
CA ILE A 34 -0.23 -1.69 -6.80
C ILE A 34 -1.56 -1.06 -7.22
N ILE A 35 -2.35 -0.53 -6.27
CA ILE A 35 -3.67 0.04 -6.58
C ILE A 35 -3.53 1.33 -7.40
N SER A 36 -2.57 2.19 -7.09
CA SER A 36 -2.36 3.44 -7.84
C SER A 36 -1.81 3.21 -9.26
N ALA A 37 -1.18 2.06 -9.51
CA ALA A 37 -0.72 1.66 -10.84
C ALA A 37 -1.86 1.22 -11.77
N LYS A 38 -3.01 0.79 -11.24
CA LYS A 38 -4.23 0.53 -12.03
C LYS A 38 -4.70 1.82 -12.70
N LEU A 39 -5.19 1.78 -13.94
CA LEU A 39 -5.63 2.99 -14.65
C LEU A 39 -6.70 3.76 -13.84
N ASN A 40 -7.79 3.06 -13.53
CA ASN A 40 -8.92 3.56 -12.74
C ASN A 40 -9.13 2.67 -11.50
N PRO A 41 -8.59 3.05 -10.33
CA PRO A 41 -8.89 2.34 -9.10
C PRO A 41 -10.34 2.61 -8.66
N GLU A 42 -11.03 1.55 -8.24
CA GLU A 42 -12.45 1.53 -7.89
C GLU A 42 -12.64 1.17 -6.41
N GLU A 43 -13.86 1.30 -5.88
CA GLU A 43 -14.16 0.89 -4.49
C GLU A 43 -13.96 -0.61 -4.28
N ASP A 44 -14.12 -1.43 -5.33
CA ASP A 44 -13.87 -2.87 -5.29
C ASP A 44 -12.40 -3.21 -4.93
N ASP A 45 -11.45 -2.36 -5.34
CA ASP A 45 -10.04 -2.53 -4.96
C ASP A 45 -9.84 -2.36 -3.45
N PHE A 46 -10.63 -1.49 -2.81
CA PHE A 46 -10.61 -1.28 -1.37
C PHE A 46 -11.43 -2.32 -0.60
N ALA A 47 -12.44 -2.93 -1.22
CA ALA A 47 -13.12 -4.11 -0.69
C ALA A 47 -12.16 -5.32 -0.64
N ASN A 48 -11.43 -5.58 -1.73
CA ASN A 48 -10.37 -6.61 -1.75
C ASN A 48 -9.29 -6.33 -0.70
N LEU A 49 -8.92 -5.06 -0.51
CA LEU A 49 -7.99 -4.66 0.55
C LEU A 49 -8.55 -4.91 1.95
N TYR A 50 -9.87 -4.77 2.17
CA TYR A 50 -10.50 -5.08 3.44
C TYR A 50 -10.36 -6.56 3.79
N ASP A 51 -10.59 -7.46 2.82
CA ASP A 51 -10.42 -8.90 3.01
C ASP A 51 -8.97 -9.25 3.33
N ILE A 52 -8.02 -8.72 2.56
CA ILE A 52 -6.58 -8.86 2.83
C ILE A 52 -6.23 -8.34 4.23
N SER A 53 -6.80 -7.20 4.64
CA SER A 53 -6.55 -6.64 5.97
C SER A 53 -7.09 -7.55 7.09
N SER A 54 -8.18 -8.26 6.83
CA SER A 54 -8.77 -9.24 7.75
C SER A 54 -7.89 -10.48 7.88
N GLU A 55 -7.26 -10.92 6.80
CA GLU A 55 -6.28 -12.01 6.81
C GLU A 55 -5.01 -11.62 7.59
N ILE A 56 -4.56 -10.35 7.49
CA ILE A 56 -3.35 -9.87 8.17
C ILE A 56 -3.58 -9.59 9.66
N TYR A 57 -4.72 -9.00 10.04
CA TYR A 57 -4.96 -8.47 11.38
C TYR A 57 -6.10 -9.16 12.15
N GLY A 58 -6.74 -10.18 11.58
CA GLY A 58 -7.76 -10.98 12.26
C GLY A 58 -8.95 -10.12 12.72
N GLY A 59 -9.20 -10.06 14.04
CA GLY A 59 -10.29 -9.28 14.62
C GLY A 59 -9.95 -7.81 14.94
N ASP A 60 -8.75 -7.32 14.64
CA ASP A 60 -8.34 -5.94 14.97
C ASP A 60 -8.86 -4.92 13.94
N GLU A 61 -10.12 -4.52 14.08
CA GLU A 61 -10.78 -3.55 13.19
C GLU A 61 -10.09 -2.19 13.13
N ASN A 62 -9.40 -1.77 14.20
CA ASN A 62 -8.68 -0.50 14.19
C ASN A 62 -7.50 -0.56 13.22
N ARG A 63 -6.70 -1.62 13.27
CA ARG A 63 -5.56 -1.77 12.35
C ARG A 63 -5.99 -1.96 10.91
N LYS A 64 -7.09 -2.68 10.66
CA LYS A 64 -7.69 -2.79 9.33
C LYS A 64 -8.08 -1.43 8.78
N ARG A 65 -8.88 -0.68 9.53
CA ARG A 65 -9.33 0.67 9.15
C ARG A 65 -8.15 1.59 8.86
N VAL A 66 -7.12 1.58 9.72
CA VAL A 66 -5.96 2.44 9.48
C VAL A 66 -5.20 2.00 8.24
N LEU A 67 -5.01 0.71 7.98
CA LEU A 67 -4.36 0.24 6.75
C LEU A 67 -5.10 0.73 5.50
N ILE A 68 -6.43 0.57 5.46
CA ILE A 68 -7.26 0.91 4.31
C ILE A 68 -7.25 2.42 4.07
N GLU A 69 -7.53 3.23 5.09
CA GLU A 69 -7.56 4.69 4.96
C GLU A 69 -6.19 5.27 4.58
N THR A 70 -5.11 4.71 5.14
CA THR A 70 -3.74 5.09 4.76
C THR A 70 -3.46 4.79 3.29
N THR A 71 -3.86 3.60 2.84
CA THR A 71 -3.68 3.17 1.45
C THR A 71 -4.47 4.08 0.52
N ARG A 72 -5.74 4.35 0.85
CA ARG A 72 -6.62 5.25 0.10
C ARG A 72 -6.06 6.66 -0.01
N GLU A 73 -5.47 7.20 1.07
CA GLU A 73 -4.83 8.51 1.05
C GLU A 73 -3.63 8.53 0.10
N TYR A 74 -2.74 7.53 0.16
CA TYR A 74 -1.60 7.45 -0.78
C TYR A 74 -2.05 7.33 -2.24
N VAL A 75 -3.03 6.46 -2.53
CA VAL A 75 -3.62 6.31 -3.88
C VAL A 75 -4.22 7.64 -4.34
N SER A 76 -5.00 8.31 -3.48
CA SER A 76 -5.61 9.59 -3.81
C SER A 76 -4.57 10.66 -4.11
N ARG A 77 -3.44 10.70 -3.39
CA ARG A 77 -2.37 11.68 -3.62
C ARG A 77 -1.68 11.45 -4.96
N ILE A 78 -1.38 10.19 -5.29
CA ILE A 78 -0.79 9.82 -6.59
C ILE A 78 -1.75 10.17 -7.74
N LYS A 79 -3.02 9.78 -7.62
CA LYS A 79 -4.01 9.99 -8.70
C LYS A 79 -4.35 11.46 -8.93
N ARG A 80 -4.34 12.28 -7.87
CA ARG A 80 -4.50 13.75 -7.98
C ARG A 80 -3.23 14.45 -8.50
N LYS A 81 -2.12 13.72 -8.67
CA LYS A 81 -0.80 14.25 -9.05
C LYS A 81 -0.31 15.33 -8.07
N ASP A 82 -0.51 15.09 -6.77
CA ASP A 82 -0.28 16.07 -5.70
C ASP A 82 0.71 15.56 -4.63
N PRO A 83 1.84 16.25 -4.43
CA PRO A 83 3.08 16.16 -5.23
C PRO A 83 3.72 14.76 -5.27
N MET A 84 3.04 13.74 -4.77
CA MET A 84 3.53 12.36 -4.71
C MET A 84 3.25 11.64 -6.04
N THR A 85 4.25 10.97 -6.57
CA THR A 85 4.14 10.11 -7.77
C THR A 85 4.30 8.63 -7.39
N LEU A 86 3.89 7.73 -8.27
CA LEU A 86 4.16 6.29 -8.11
C LEU A 86 5.66 6.03 -7.92
N ASP A 87 6.53 6.66 -8.74
CA ASP A 87 7.98 6.51 -8.62
C ASP A 87 8.52 6.95 -7.26
N SER A 88 8.01 8.07 -6.73
CA SER A 88 8.41 8.53 -5.40
C SER A 88 7.98 7.57 -4.28
N LEU A 89 6.83 6.90 -4.45
CA LEU A 89 6.35 5.88 -3.52
C LEU A 89 7.20 4.60 -3.60
N LEU A 90 7.55 4.15 -4.81
CA LEU A 90 8.43 3.01 -5.05
C LEU A 90 9.83 3.25 -4.45
N LEU A 91 10.38 4.44 -4.63
CA LEU A 91 11.65 4.83 -4.02
C LEU A 91 11.57 4.81 -2.48
N ALA A 92 10.47 5.30 -1.91
CA ALA A 92 10.27 5.25 -0.46
C ALA A 92 10.15 3.81 0.09
N ILE A 93 9.60 2.88 -0.71
CA ILE A 93 9.55 1.45 -0.38
C ILE A 93 10.95 0.84 -0.38
N ASP A 94 11.71 1.02 -1.46
CA ASP A 94 13.11 0.57 -1.58
C ASP A 94 13.95 1.07 -0.39
N GLN A 95 13.89 2.37 -0.09
CA GLN A 95 14.61 2.97 1.03
C GLN A 95 14.20 2.37 2.38
N ALA A 96 12.91 2.07 2.57
CA ALA A 96 12.43 1.44 3.80
C ALA A 96 12.93 0.00 3.96
N ILE A 97 13.01 -0.77 2.86
CA ILE A 97 13.57 -2.13 2.87
C ILE A 97 15.08 -2.08 3.13
N ARG A 98 15.81 -1.15 2.49
CA ARG A 98 17.25 -0.94 2.76
C ARG A 98 17.52 -0.60 4.22
N ALA A 99 16.70 0.28 4.81
CA ALA A 99 16.82 0.66 6.21
C ALA A 99 16.43 -0.46 7.18
N ASN A 100 15.45 -1.29 6.80
CA ASN A 100 15.02 -2.43 7.60
C ASN A 100 14.66 -3.63 6.73
N LYS A 101 15.62 -4.55 6.56
CA LYS A 101 15.47 -5.75 5.70
C LYS A 101 14.28 -6.64 6.08
N SER A 102 13.84 -6.63 7.35
CA SER A 102 12.65 -7.39 7.77
C SER A 102 11.35 -6.92 7.09
N TYR A 103 11.36 -5.73 6.49
CA TYR A 103 10.21 -5.22 5.75
C TYR A 103 9.97 -5.97 4.45
N ALA A 104 11.03 -6.51 3.83
CA ALA A 104 10.88 -7.41 2.68
C ALA A 104 9.99 -8.62 3.03
N LEU A 105 10.04 -9.12 4.28
CA LEU A 105 9.22 -10.24 4.75
C LEU A 105 7.74 -9.86 4.94
N LYS A 106 7.39 -8.57 4.96
CA LYS A 106 6.01 -8.10 5.15
C LYS A 106 5.22 -7.99 3.84
N ILE A 107 5.90 -8.08 2.70
CA ILE A 107 5.28 -8.05 1.38
C ILE A 107 4.71 -9.42 1.10
N ASP A 108 3.41 -9.55 0.92
CA ASP A 108 2.77 -10.82 0.60
C ASP A 108 2.31 -10.80 -0.86
N PHE A 109 2.95 -11.62 -1.70
CA PHE A 109 2.71 -11.59 -3.14
C PHE A 109 1.37 -12.22 -3.54
N GLU A 110 0.80 -13.12 -2.73
CA GLU A 110 -0.54 -13.65 -2.96
C GLU A 110 -1.59 -12.54 -2.73
N HIS A 111 -1.41 -11.74 -1.68
CA HIS A 111 -2.25 -10.56 -1.47
C HIS A 111 -2.11 -9.53 -2.60
N LEU A 112 -0.88 -9.27 -3.09
CA LEU A 112 -0.68 -8.31 -4.17
C LEU A 112 -1.33 -8.77 -5.47
N ARG A 113 -1.25 -10.07 -5.78
CA ARG A 113 -1.83 -10.64 -6.99
C ARG A 113 -3.34 -10.43 -7.08
N ARG A 114 -4.03 -10.48 -5.94
CA ARG A 114 -5.49 -10.21 -5.84
C ARG A 114 -5.88 -8.76 -6.17
N LEU A 115 -4.93 -7.83 -6.16
CA LEU A 115 -5.16 -6.42 -6.46
C LEU A 115 -4.76 -6.03 -7.89
N ILE A 116 -4.21 -6.96 -8.67
CA ILE A 116 -3.86 -6.73 -10.07
C ILE A 116 -5.08 -7.01 -10.94
N ASP A 117 -5.33 -6.14 -11.92
CA ASP A 117 -6.40 -6.34 -12.91
C ASP A 117 -6.22 -7.67 -13.67
N ALA A 118 -7.34 -8.33 -13.94
CA ALA A 118 -7.35 -9.58 -14.69
C ALA A 118 -7.08 -9.35 -16.19
N ASP A 119 -7.41 -8.15 -16.69
CA ASP A 119 -7.03 -7.75 -18.04
C ASP A 119 -5.53 -7.44 -18.11
N GLU A 120 -4.83 -8.11 -19.03
CA GLU A 120 -3.37 -8.02 -19.15
C GLU A 120 -2.92 -6.62 -19.57
N TYR A 121 -3.72 -5.92 -20.37
CA TYR A 121 -3.37 -4.59 -20.88
C TYR A 121 -3.55 -3.52 -19.79
N GLU A 122 -4.69 -3.54 -19.09
CA GLU A 122 -4.97 -2.63 -17.98
C GLU A 122 -4.07 -2.93 -16.76
N GLY A 123 -3.73 -4.20 -16.54
CA GLY A 123 -2.86 -4.67 -15.47
C GLY A 123 -1.37 -4.47 -15.70
N LEU A 124 -0.93 -4.05 -16.89
CA LEU A 124 0.49 -4.02 -17.27
C LEU A 124 1.37 -3.20 -16.32
N VAL A 125 0.90 -2.02 -15.90
CA VAL A 125 1.67 -1.16 -14.97
C VAL A 125 1.71 -1.78 -13.58
N GLN A 126 0.63 -2.42 -13.14
CA GLN A 126 0.58 -3.12 -11.86
C GLN A 126 1.54 -4.31 -11.84
N GLN A 127 1.63 -5.06 -12.94
CA GLN A 127 2.60 -6.16 -13.10
C GLN A 127 4.04 -5.64 -13.00
N ARG A 128 4.35 -4.49 -13.62
CA ARG A 128 5.69 -3.88 -13.50
C ARG A 128 6.01 -3.48 -12.05
N VAL A 129 5.03 -2.95 -11.31
CA VAL A 129 5.19 -2.65 -9.88
C VAL A 129 5.40 -3.94 -9.08
N TYR A 130 4.64 -4.99 -9.39
CA TYR A 130 4.78 -6.30 -8.75
C TYR A 130 6.20 -6.88 -8.98
N ASP A 131 6.69 -6.85 -10.22
CA ASP A 131 8.03 -7.32 -10.59
C ASP A 131 9.13 -6.53 -9.89
N PHE A 132 8.98 -5.21 -9.79
CA PHE A 132 9.87 -4.36 -9.01
C PHE A 132 9.92 -4.81 -7.54
N LEU A 133 8.77 -5.00 -6.90
CA LEU A 133 8.71 -5.46 -5.50
C LEU A 133 9.32 -6.86 -5.33
N LEU A 134 9.12 -7.75 -6.30
CA LEU A 134 9.73 -9.09 -6.30
C LEU A 134 11.25 -9.01 -6.39
N TYR A 135 11.78 -8.14 -7.26
CA TYR A 135 13.22 -7.90 -7.37
C TYR A 135 13.81 -7.35 -6.07
N GLU A 136 13.15 -6.38 -5.45
CA GLU A 136 13.55 -5.81 -4.16
C GLU A 136 13.60 -6.88 -3.05
N VAL A 137 12.57 -7.72 -2.95
CA VAL A 137 12.54 -8.81 -1.95
C VAL A 137 13.67 -9.82 -2.20
N LYS A 138 13.89 -10.24 -3.45
CA LYS A 138 15.00 -11.17 -3.79
C LYS A 138 16.37 -10.57 -3.45
N THR A 139 16.52 -9.27 -3.60
CA THR A 139 17.78 -8.56 -3.32
C THR A 139 18.05 -8.46 -1.81
N TYR A 140 17.04 -8.12 -1.01
CA TYR A 140 17.21 -7.81 0.41
C TYR A 140 16.84 -8.96 1.37
N ALA A 141 16.11 -9.96 0.91
CA ALA A 141 15.73 -11.17 1.63
C ALA A 141 15.84 -12.42 0.74
N PRO A 142 17.06 -12.80 0.30
CA PRO A 142 17.27 -13.88 -0.68
C PRO A 142 16.90 -15.29 -0.18
N ASN A 143 16.76 -15.47 1.14
CA ASN A 143 16.43 -16.76 1.76
C ASN A 143 14.91 -16.94 1.98
N ARG A 144 14.08 -16.10 1.34
CA ARG A 144 12.63 -16.15 1.37
C ARG A 144 12.07 -16.81 0.11
#